data_AF-A0A838UMH6-F1
#
_entry.id   AF-A0A838UMH6-F1
#
_cell.length_a   1.000
_cell.length_b   1.000
_cell.length_c   1.000
_cell.angle_alpha   90.00
_cell.angle_beta   90.00
_cell.angle_gamma   90.00
#
_symmetry.space_group_name_H-M   'P 1'
#
loop_
_entity.id
_entity.type
_entity.pdbx_description
1 polymer ?
#
loop_
_entity_poly.entity_id
_entity_poly.type
_entity_poly.pdbx_seq_one_letter_code
_entity_poly.pdbx_strand_id
1 'polypeptide(L)'
;MLAITCDGADVRTDIPRECTPRSAVIETTYEGNRLTIGFGKWEQLSVSPTSSSYIDWYGQLIPDPFHSLVRYCLAVTDGRPVHPQAPVRSAVIRDAALDRLHEFVWDAVFAYLSDPAQRATIRPSWVNAAYAYDMPRACRLFPFYVGSPCEARASVSTIEDLHWSSKYRLYDYTEPVTLVEGSSLKVWRDSATEPDEYDYGLTSLLPLLDRPVAVVRGDLHRLQSAVVWWRPGVALASPCTAHEFREAGEWGLGTVTQPPAEWHAVTCPVFAFDSGAEWDVEYVDFVIGGAAPSTFYGGLAWAGFTPDEDESYDAQYESYRASCDALIRQIIGDCVPAQFTLAQIQAWMRDGQAPIMNVTYCYRDGASTPWAIDVVNGTGESKRLSLYR
;
A
#
# COMPACT_ATOMS: atom_id res chain seq x y z
N MET A 1 -43.50 -21.34 -19.31
CA MET A 1 -43.41 -19.87 -19.09
C MET A 1 -44.80 -19.29 -19.29
N LEU A 2 -45.30 -18.51 -18.32
CA LEU A 2 -46.57 -17.80 -18.46
C LEU A 2 -46.31 -16.52 -19.27
N ALA A 3 -47.07 -16.30 -20.34
CA ALA A 3 -47.06 -15.03 -21.06
C ALA A 3 -47.90 -14.03 -20.25
N ILE A 4 -47.28 -12.93 -19.82
CA ILE A 4 -47.93 -11.85 -19.08
C ILE A 4 -47.90 -10.61 -19.97
N THR A 5 -49.05 -9.96 -20.13
CA THR A 5 -49.15 -8.67 -20.80
C THR A 5 -49.60 -7.61 -19.81
N CYS A 6 -49.00 -6.42 -19.86
CA CYS A 6 -49.41 -5.25 -19.09
C CYS A 6 -49.69 -4.12 -20.07
N ASP A 7 -50.89 -3.55 -20.03
CA ASP A 7 -51.36 -2.51 -20.97
C ASP A 7 -51.17 -2.88 -22.45
N GLY A 8 -51.34 -4.17 -22.78
CA GLY A 8 -51.20 -4.69 -24.15
C GLY A 8 -49.75 -4.89 -24.61
N ALA A 9 -48.75 -4.60 -23.77
CA ALA A 9 -47.35 -4.92 -24.02
C ALA A 9 -46.95 -6.22 -23.32
N ASP A 10 -46.16 -7.05 -24.00
CA ASP A 10 -45.56 -8.24 -23.40
C ASP A 10 -44.60 -7.85 -22.27
N VAL A 11 -44.84 -8.42 -21.09
CA VAL A 11 -43.94 -8.29 -19.95
C VAL A 11 -42.89 -9.38 -20.03
N ARG A 12 -41.62 -8.99 -19.95
CA ARG A 12 -40.52 -9.95 -19.87
C ARG A 12 -40.55 -10.64 -18.50
N THR A 13 -40.86 -11.94 -18.50
CA THR A 13 -40.97 -12.76 -17.28
C THR A 13 -39.70 -13.57 -16.95
N ASP A 14 -38.61 -13.35 -17.69
CA ASP A 14 -37.30 -13.90 -17.34
C ASP A 14 -36.84 -13.33 -15.99
N ILE A 15 -36.07 -14.12 -15.24
CA ILE A 15 -35.33 -13.60 -14.07
C ILE A 15 -34.47 -12.40 -14.54
N PRO A 16 -34.63 -11.21 -13.94
CA PRO A 16 -33.79 -10.06 -14.23
C PRO A 16 -32.31 -10.43 -14.12
N ARG A 17 -31.51 -9.99 -15.10
CA ARG A 17 -30.07 -10.28 -15.15
C ARG A 17 -29.30 -9.80 -13.91
N GLU A 18 -29.85 -8.85 -13.17
CA GLU A 18 -29.30 -8.35 -11.91
C GLU A 18 -29.50 -9.31 -10.73
N CYS A 19 -30.53 -10.17 -10.79
CA CYS A 19 -30.81 -11.19 -9.78
C CYS A 19 -29.99 -12.47 -9.99
N THR A 20 -29.45 -12.66 -11.19
CA THR A 20 -28.50 -13.74 -11.48
C THR A 20 -27.06 -13.25 -11.25
N PRO A 21 -26.18 -14.04 -10.61
CA PRO A 21 -24.78 -13.66 -10.50
C PRO A 21 -24.16 -13.45 -11.89
N ARG A 22 -23.67 -12.22 -12.18
CA ARG A 22 -23.05 -11.88 -13.47
C ARG A 22 -21.83 -12.73 -13.80
N SER A 23 -21.12 -13.17 -12.77
CA SER A 23 -20.00 -14.11 -12.86
C SER A 23 -20.40 -15.43 -12.20
N ALA A 24 -21.46 -16.06 -12.72
CA ALA A 24 -21.84 -17.40 -12.31
C ALA A 24 -20.67 -18.35 -12.59
N VAL A 25 -20.21 -19.03 -11.56
CA VAL A 25 -19.06 -19.95 -11.64
C VAL A 25 -19.39 -21.34 -11.13
N ILE A 26 -20.45 -21.48 -10.33
CA ILE A 26 -20.91 -22.76 -9.81
C ILE A 26 -22.39 -22.90 -10.15
N GLU A 27 -22.70 -23.95 -10.90
CA GLU A 27 -24.07 -24.42 -11.11
C GLU A 27 -24.25 -25.75 -10.37
N THR A 28 -25.24 -25.82 -9.49
CA THR A 28 -25.51 -27.01 -8.66
C THR A 28 -26.99 -27.12 -8.32
N THR A 29 -27.35 -28.06 -7.46
CA THR A 29 -28.71 -28.26 -6.96
C THR A 29 -28.74 -28.29 -5.43
N TYR A 30 -29.71 -27.60 -4.82
CA TYR A 30 -29.99 -27.66 -3.39
C TYR A 30 -31.41 -28.17 -3.17
N GLU A 31 -31.55 -29.29 -2.45
CA GLU A 31 -32.84 -29.97 -2.24
C GLU A 31 -33.66 -30.14 -3.53
N GLY A 32 -33.01 -30.56 -4.62
CA GLY A 32 -33.63 -30.77 -5.93
C GLY A 32 -33.89 -29.51 -6.76
N ASN A 33 -33.65 -28.31 -6.21
CA ASN A 33 -33.86 -27.04 -6.87
C ASN A 33 -32.55 -26.49 -7.46
N ARG A 34 -32.61 -25.83 -8.64
CA ARG A 34 -31.41 -25.28 -9.30
C ARG A 34 -30.83 -24.13 -8.47
N LEU A 35 -29.53 -24.18 -8.21
CA LEU A 35 -28.78 -23.15 -7.51
C LEU A 35 -27.62 -22.67 -8.38
N THR A 36 -27.55 -21.37 -8.59
CA THR A 36 -26.43 -20.73 -9.30
C THR A 36 -25.68 -19.84 -8.31
N ILE A 37 -24.38 -20.02 -8.16
CA ILE A 37 -23.53 -19.23 -7.28
C ILE A 37 -22.49 -18.49 -8.14
N GLY A 38 -22.25 -17.24 -7.79
CA GLY A 38 -21.23 -16.43 -8.43
C GLY A 38 -20.71 -15.33 -7.53
N PHE A 39 -19.76 -14.57 -8.07
CA PHE A 39 -19.09 -13.53 -7.31
C PHE A 39 -19.40 -12.13 -7.86
N GLY A 40 -19.65 -11.19 -6.94
CA GLY A 40 -19.81 -9.78 -7.23
C GLY A 40 -18.50 -9.09 -7.60
N LYS A 41 -18.58 -7.90 -8.19
CA LYS A 41 -17.40 -7.04 -8.38
C LYS A 41 -17.05 -6.36 -7.06
N TRP A 42 -15.80 -6.50 -6.62
CA TRP A 42 -15.26 -5.84 -5.43
C TRP A 42 -15.34 -4.30 -5.54
N GLU A 43 -15.14 -3.76 -6.74
CA GLU A 43 -15.18 -2.30 -7.04
C GLU A 43 -16.57 -1.67 -6.90
N GLN A 44 -17.63 -2.46 -6.70
CA GLN A 44 -19.01 -1.99 -6.54
C GLN A 44 -19.52 -2.13 -5.09
N LEU A 45 -18.60 -2.14 -4.11
CA LEU A 45 -18.94 -2.08 -2.68
C LEU A 45 -19.60 -0.74 -2.26
N SER A 46 -19.80 0.21 -3.19
CA SER A 46 -20.72 1.33 -2.96
C SER A 46 -22.13 0.78 -2.77
N VAL A 47 -22.55 0.73 -1.50
CA VAL A 47 -23.83 0.43 -0.84
C VAL A 47 -25.09 0.62 -1.70
N SER A 48 -25.20 -0.07 -2.82
CA SER A 48 -26.46 -0.18 -3.54
C SER A 48 -27.24 -1.31 -2.86
N PRO A 49 -28.43 -1.05 -2.30
CA PRO A 49 -29.27 -2.06 -1.65
C PRO A 49 -29.72 -3.20 -2.59
N THR A 50 -29.31 -3.16 -3.86
CA THR A 50 -29.59 -4.17 -4.89
C THR A 50 -28.53 -5.26 -4.99
N SER A 51 -27.54 -5.30 -4.10
CA SER A 51 -26.46 -6.31 -4.11
C SER A 51 -26.78 -7.57 -3.30
N SER A 52 -28.01 -8.08 -3.33
CA SER A 52 -28.42 -9.26 -2.57
C SER A 52 -28.29 -10.56 -3.36
N SER A 53 -28.26 -11.69 -2.65
CA SER A 53 -28.65 -12.98 -3.24
C SER A 53 -30.16 -13.00 -3.44
N TYR A 54 -30.65 -13.92 -4.24
CA TYR A 54 -32.08 -14.03 -4.54
C TYR A 54 -32.57 -15.47 -4.45
N ILE A 55 -33.80 -15.61 -3.99
CA ILE A 55 -34.56 -16.86 -4.07
C ILE A 55 -35.74 -16.59 -4.99
N ASP A 56 -35.77 -17.27 -6.13
CA ASP A 56 -36.91 -17.30 -7.03
C ASP A 56 -37.90 -18.36 -6.52
N TRP A 57 -38.83 -17.92 -5.69
CA TRP A 57 -39.84 -18.76 -5.06
C TRP A 57 -41.06 -18.90 -5.97
N TYR A 58 -41.10 -19.94 -6.79
CA TYR A 58 -42.18 -20.20 -7.76
C TYR A 58 -42.47 -18.98 -8.67
N GLY A 59 -41.44 -18.29 -9.15
CA GLY A 59 -41.55 -17.11 -10.01
C GLY A 59 -41.57 -15.78 -9.25
N GLN A 60 -41.56 -15.80 -7.91
CA GLN A 60 -41.47 -14.59 -7.09
C GLN A 60 -40.05 -14.44 -6.53
N LEU A 61 -39.39 -13.35 -6.91
CA LEU A 61 -38.06 -13.03 -6.40
C LEU A 61 -38.13 -12.47 -4.98
N ILE A 62 -37.37 -13.10 -4.09
CA ILE A 62 -37.22 -12.71 -2.69
C ILE A 62 -35.74 -12.42 -2.44
N PRO A 63 -35.38 -11.19 -2.02
CA PRO A 63 -34.00 -10.88 -1.70
C PRO A 63 -33.54 -11.57 -0.41
N ASP A 64 -32.27 -11.98 -0.40
CA ASP A 64 -31.60 -12.53 0.77
C ASP A 64 -30.27 -11.78 1.04
N PRO A 65 -30.13 -11.11 2.21
CA PRO A 65 -28.90 -10.46 2.60
C PRO A 65 -27.86 -11.49 3.11
N PHE A 66 -27.26 -12.22 2.17
CA PHE A 66 -26.27 -13.27 2.45
C PHE A 66 -24.85 -12.73 2.64
N HIS A 67 -24.21 -12.28 1.55
CA HIS A 67 -22.83 -11.81 1.56
C HIS A 67 -22.60 -10.77 0.46
N SER A 68 -21.70 -9.80 0.67
CA SER A 68 -21.46 -8.70 -0.26
C SER A 68 -20.81 -9.15 -1.58
N LEU A 69 -19.92 -10.14 -1.51
CA LEU A 69 -19.12 -10.63 -2.64
C LEU A 69 -19.58 -11.96 -3.20
N VAL A 70 -20.24 -12.79 -2.39
CA VAL A 70 -20.74 -14.09 -2.85
C VAL A 70 -22.23 -13.94 -3.01
N ARG A 71 -22.73 -14.25 -4.20
CA ARG A 71 -24.14 -14.13 -4.54
C ARG A 71 -24.64 -15.46 -5.05
N TYR A 72 -25.89 -15.76 -4.75
CA TYR A 72 -26.55 -16.93 -5.31
C TYR A 72 -27.95 -16.60 -5.79
N CYS A 73 -28.44 -17.42 -6.71
CA CYS A 73 -29.82 -17.46 -7.14
C CYS A 73 -30.34 -18.89 -7.00
N LEU A 74 -31.30 -19.11 -6.09
CA LEU A 74 -31.97 -20.39 -5.90
C LEU A 74 -33.34 -20.36 -6.61
N ALA A 75 -33.54 -21.20 -7.61
CA ALA A 75 -34.81 -21.33 -8.33
C ALA A 75 -35.65 -22.46 -7.75
N VAL A 76 -36.63 -22.10 -6.91
CA VAL A 76 -37.51 -23.05 -6.22
C VAL A 76 -38.68 -23.41 -7.13
N THR A 77 -38.66 -24.64 -7.62
CA THR A 77 -39.71 -25.24 -8.44
C THR A 77 -40.50 -26.31 -7.70
N ASP A 78 -39.96 -26.83 -6.60
CA ASP A 78 -40.60 -27.83 -5.76
C ASP A 78 -40.12 -27.73 -4.29
N GLY A 79 -40.93 -28.27 -3.37
CA GLY A 79 -40.60 -28.38 -1.95
C GLY A 79 -40.62 -27.05 -1.18
N ARG A 80 -39.95 -27.05 -0.02
CA ARG A 80 -39.79 -25.88 0.86
C ARG A 80 -38.36 -25.78 1.43
N PRO A 81 -37.36 -25.48 0.58
CA PRO A 81 -35.96 -25.42 1.01
C PRO A 81 -35.66 -24.25 1.98
N VAL A 82 -36.53 -23.24 1.99
CA VAL A 82 -36.48 -22.06 2.86
C VAL A 82 -37.91 -21.59 3.17
N HIS A 83 -38.07 -20.64 4.09
CA HIS A 83 -39.39 -20.11 4.47
C HIS A 83 -39.53 -18.61 4.15
N PRO A 84 -40.27 -18.24 3.11
CA PRO A 84 -40.64 -16.84 2.85
C PRO A 84 -41.48 -16.23 3.97
N GLN A 85 -41.30 -14.93 4.25
CA GLN A 85 -42.17 -14.19 5.17
C GLN A 85 -43.59 -14.04 4.61
N ALA A 86 -44.61 -14.35 5.41
CA ALA A 86 -46.00 -14.09 5.02
C ALA A 86 -46.44 -12.66 5.43
N PRO A 87 -47.43 -12.05 4.74
CA PRO A 87 -48.11 -12.54 3.53
C PRO A 87 -47.43 -12.09 2.23
N VAL A 88 -46.58 -11.05 2.27
CA VAL A 88 -46.06 -10.36 1.07
C VAL A 88 -44.82 -11.02 0.48
N ARG A 89 -44.11 -11.86 1.25
CA ARG A 89 -42.85 -12.53 0.85
C ARG A 89 -41.79 -11.54 0.39
N SER A 90 -41.69 -10.43 1.11
CA SER A 90 -40.69 -9.38 0.89
C SER A 90 -39.28 -9.78 1.33
N ALA A 91 -39.16 -10.81 2.17
CA ALA A 91 -37.90 -11.35 2.66
C ALA A 91 -38.05 -12.83 3.05
N VAL A 92 -36.92 -13.48 3.34
CA VAL A 92 -36.85 -14.86 3.85
C VAL A 92 -36.75 -14.82 5.37
N ILE A 93 -37.39 -15.79 6.04
CA ILE A 93 -37.29 -15.96 7.49
C ILE A 93 -35.88 -16.45 7.82
N ARG A 94 -35.26 -15.83 8.82
CA ARG A 94 -33.98 -16.28 9.37
C ARG A 94 -34.23 -17.45 10.32
N ASP A 95 -34.04 -18.65 9.82
CA ASP A 95 -34.20 -19.88 10.56
C ASP A 95 -33.19 -20.94 10.09
N ALA A 96 -33.25 -22.12 10.71
CA ALA A 96 -32.34 -23.22 10.42
C ALA A 96 -32.40 -23.71 8.95
N ALA A 97 -33.47 -23.44 8.20
CA ALA A 97 -33.52 -23.81 6.78
C ALA A 97 -32.70 -22.83 5.93
N LEU A 98 -32.79 -21.53 6.22
CA LEU A 98 -31.94 -20.53 5.58
C LEU A 98 -30.47 -20.72 5.95
N ASP A 99 -30.17 -21.02 7.23
CA ASP A 99 -28.80 -21.28 7.67
C ASP A 99 -28.17 -22.47 6.94
N ARG A 100 -28.93 -23.56 6.74
CA ARG A 100 -28.47 -24.72 5.95
C ARG A 100 -28.21 -24.38 4.48
N LEU A 101 -29.03 -23.52 3.88
CA LEU A 101 -28.79 -23.05 2.51
C LEU A 101 -27.50 -22.22 2.44
N HIS A 102 -27.29 -21.33 3.41
CA HIS A 102 -26.08 -20.51 3.51
C HIS A 102 -24.82 -21.36 3.69
N GLU A 103 -24.86 -22.35 4.57
CA GLU A 103 -23.79 -23.32 4.76
C GLU A 103 -23.52 -24.10 3.47
N PHE A 104 -24.55 -24.59 2.78
CA PHE A 104 -24.41 -25.31 1.51
C PHE A 104 -23.77 -24.44 0.41
N VAL A 105 -24.16 -23.17 0.31
CA VAL A 105 -23.55 -22.22 -0.63
C VAL A 105 -22.07 -22.05 -0.33
N TRP A 106 -21.69 -21.88 0.93
CA TRP A 106 -20.29 -21.80 1.32
C TRP A 106 -19.54 -23.09 1.10
N ASP A 107 -20.12 -24.26 1.38
CA ASP A 107 -19.53 -25.56 1.08
C ASP A 107 -19.16 -25.68 -0.40
N ALA A 108 -20.07 -25.29 -1.29
CA ALA A 108 -19.83 -25.27 -2.72
C ALA A 108 -18.73 -24.28 -3.12
N VAL A 109 -18.69 -23.09 -2.49
CA VAL A 109 -17.63 -22.10 -2.71
C VAL A 109 -16.26 -22.61 -2.25
N PHE A 110 -16.17 -23.21 -1.06
CA PHE A 110 -14.93 -23.77 -0.54
C PHE A 110 -14.43 -24.91 -1.43
N ALA A 111 -15.33 -25.82 -1.85
CA ALA A 111 -14.99 -26.90 -2.76
C ALA A 111 -14.44 -26.37 -4.09
N TYR A 112 -15.11 -25.37 -4.69
CA TYR A 112 -14.66 -24.73 -5.92
C TYR A 112 -13.30 -24.04 -5.77
N LEU A 113 -13.09 -23.29 -4.69
CA LEU A 113 -11.85 -22.58 -4.44
C LEU A 113 -10.69 -23.53 -4.10
N SER A 114 -10.96 -24.69 -3.51
CA SER A 114 -9.93 -25.71 -3.24
C SER A 114 -9.55 -26.56 -4.44
N ASP A 115 -10.35 -26.56 -5.52
CA ASP A 115 -10.12 -27.41 -6.69
C ASP A 115 -8.98 -26.85 -7.57
N PRO A 116 -7.85 -27.58 -7.73
CA PRO A 116 -6.74 -27.15 -8.58
C PRO A 116 -7.14 -26.93 -10.04
N ALA A 117 -8.16 -27.63 -10.55
CA ALA A 117 -8.64 -27.46 -11.92
C ALA A 117 -9.26 -26.07 -12.15
N GLN A 118 -9.74 -25.41 -11.10
CA GLN A 118 -10.35 -24.08 -11.19
C GLN A 118 -9.33 -22.94 -11.04
N ARG A 119 -8.07 -23.24 -10.68
CA ARG A 119 -7.04 -22.26 -10.29
C ARG A 119 -6.90 -21.06 -11.22
N ALA A 120 -7.00 -21.27 -12.54
CA ALA A 120 -6.86 -20.23 -13.55
C ALA A 120 -8.01 -19.20 -13.56
N THR A 121 -9.17 -19.56 -13.00
CA THR A 121 -10.38 -18.72 -12.97
C THR A 121 -10.52 -17.96 -11.64
N ILE A 122 -9.89 -18.48 -10.58
CA ILE A 122 -10.05 -17.97 -9.22
C ILE A 122 -9.38 -16.60 -9.09
N ARG A 123 -10.09 -15.66 -8.47
CA ARG A 123 -9.60 -14.30 -8.21
C ARG A 123 -9.20 -14.12 -6.74
N PRO A 124 -8.17 -13.29 -6.45
CA PRO A 124 -7.74 -12.98 -5.09
C PRO A 124 -8.88 -12.51 -4.16
N SER A 125 -9.79 -11.69 -4.68
CA SER A 125 -10.93 -11.17 -3.91
C SER A 125 -11.90 -12.24 -3.44
N TRP A 126 -12.04 -13.34 -4.18
CA TRP A 126 -12.95 -14.45 -3.83
C TRP A 126 -12.38 -15.27 -2.68
N VAL A 127 -11.07 -15.51 -2.73
CA VAL A 127 -10.32 -16.20 -1.69
C VAL A 127 -10.28 -15.38 -0.41
N ASN A 128 -10.04 -14.06 -0.53
CA ASN A 128 -10.10 -13.13 0.59
C ASN A 128 -11.48 -13.16 1.29
N ALA A 129 -12.57 -13.21 0.51
CA ALA A 129 -13.92 -13.32 1.06
C ALA A 129 -14.15 -14.63 1.83
N ALA A 130 -13.67 -15.76 1.30
CA ALA A 130 -13.78 -17.05 1.99
C ALA A 130 -12.94 -17.10 3.27
N TYR A 131 -11.73 -16.53 3.29
CA TYR A 131 -10.94 -16.36 4.51
C TYR A 131 -11.64 -15.47 5.54
N ALA A 132 -12.32 -14.40 5.11
CA ALA A 132 -13.07 -13.53 6.01
C ALA A 132 -14.30 -14.21 6.61
N TYR A 133 -14.89 -15.16 5.89
CA TYR A 133 -16.05 -15.94 6.36
C TYR A 133 -15.64 -17.07 7.32
N ASP A 134 -14.71 -17.95 6.93
CA ASP A 134 -14.26 -19.08 7.75
C ASP A 134 -12.74 -19.31 7.55
N MET A 135 -11.96 -18.53 8.29
CA MET A 135 -10.49 -18.58 8.28
C MET A 135 -9.94 -19.99 8.59
N PRO A 136 -10.34 -20.69 9.68
CA PRO A 136 -9.83 -22.02 9.97
C PRO A 136 -10.06 -23.03 8.85
N ARG A 137 -11.24 -23.01 8.20
CA ARG A 137 -11.53 -23.90 7.07
C ARG A 137 -10.70 -23.54 5.84
N ALA A 138 -10.58 -22.25 5.53
CA ALA A 138 -9.77 -21.78 4.41
C ALA A 138 -8.29 -22.18 4.55
N CYS A 139 -7.70 -22.04 5.75
CA CYS A 139 -6.32 -22.46 6.03
C CYS A 139 -6.09 -23.95 5.73
N ARG A 140 -7.06 -24.81 6.07
CA ARG A 140 -6.99 -26.26 5.83
C ARG A 140 -7.17 -26.65 4.37
N LEU A 141 -8.10 -25.99 3.66
CA LEU A 141 -8.55 -26.44 2.34
C LEU A 141 -7.81 -25.78 1.18
N PHE A 142 -7.41 -24.51 1.31
CA PHE A 142 -6.91 -23.77 0.14
C PHE A 142 -5.43 -24.09 -0.15
N PRO A 143 -5.09 -24.33 -1.44
CA PRO A 143 -3.70 -24.56 -1.86
C PRO A 143 -2.91 -23.27 -2.07
N PHE A 144 -3.54 -22.11 -1.92
CA PHE A 144 -2.96 -20.79 -2.13
C PHE A 144 -3.34 -19.81 -1.01
N TYR A 145 -2.62 -18.70 -0.95
CA TYR A 145 -2.90 -17.56 -0.08
C TYR A 145 -3.03 -16.26 -0.89
N VAL A 146 -3.57 -15.23 -0.27
CA VAL A 146 -3.69 -13.89 -0.85
C VAL A 146 -2.52 -13.05 -0.36
N GLY A 147 -1.73 -12.53 -1.29
CA GLY A 147 -0.62 -11.63 -0.98
C GLY A 147 -0.71 -10.35 -1.82
N SER A 148 -0.02 -9.30 -1.36
CA SER A 148 0.24 -8.11 -2.16
C SER A 148 1.72 -8.07 -2.53
N PRO A 149 2.08 -7.98 -3.83
CA PRO A 149 3.45 -7.71 -4.22
C PRO A 149 3.91 -6.38 -3.62
N CYS A 150 5.09 -6.38 -3.00
CA CYS A 150 5.76 -5.17 -2.56
C CYS A 150 6.52 -4.60 -3.76
N GLU A 151 6.00 -3.54 -4.36
CA GLU A 151 6.65 -2.86 -5.48
C GLU A 151 7.42 -1.64 -4.96
N ALA A 152 8.72 -1.54 -5.27
CA ALA A 152 9.47 -0.32 -5.02
C ALA A 152 8.92 0.79 -5.92
N ARG A 153 8.49 1.91 -5.34
CA ARG A 153 8.13 3.09 -6.14
C ARG A 153 9.40 3.77 -6.64
N ALA A 154 9.39 4.21 -7.89
CA ALA A 154 10.51 4.92 -8.50
C ALA A 154 10.77 6.30 -7.86
N SER A 155 9.75 6.88 -7.23
CA SER A 155 9.83 8.14 -6.49
C SER A 155 8.98 8.04 -5.21
N VAL A 156 9.51 8.53 -4.11
CA VAL A 156 8.78 8.71 -2.85
C VAL A 156 8.64 10.21 -2.63
N SER A 157 7.40 10.69 -2.54
CA SER A 157 7.06 12.10 -2.36
C SER A 157 6.27 12.37 -1.07
N THR A 158 5.65 11.34 -0.49
CA THR A 158 4.96 11.38 0.81
C THR A 158 5.11 10.04 1.54
N ILE A 159 4.75 10.01 2.82
CA ILE A 159 4.66 8.76 3.59
C ILE A 159 3.65 7.77 2.98
N GLU A 160 2.59 8.28 2.34
CA GLU A 160 1.56 7.44 1.71
C GLU A 160 2.10 6.63 0.53
N ASP A 161 3.14 7.14 -0.13
CA ASP A 161 3.86 6.43 -1.18
C ASP A 161 4.54 5.16 -0.66
N LEU A 162 4.76 5.07 0.65
CA LEU A 162 5.38 3.92 1.29
C LEU A 162 4.39 2.76 1.52
N HIS A 163 3.08 3.02 1.43
CA HIS A 163 2.08 1.97 1.60
C HIS A 163 2.00 1.05 0.38
N TRP A 164 1.82 -0.24 0.66
CA TRP A 164 1.79 -1.29 -0.36
C TRP A 164 0.64 -1.11 -1.35
N SER A 165 0.86 -1.55 -2.59
CA SER A 165 -0.21 -1.55 -3.59
C SER A 165 -1.40 -2.38 -3.09
N SER A 166 -2.62 -1.97 -3.43
CA SER A 166 -3.85 -2.75 -3.16
C SER A 166 -4.05 -3.91 -4.14
N LYS A 167 -3.06 -4.19 -5.00
CA LYS A 167 -3.16 -5.23 -6.04
C LYS A 167 -2.88 -6.61 -5.45
N TYR A 168 -3.93 -7.21 -4.91
CA TYR A 168 -3.86 -8.59 -4.42
C TYR A 168 -3.59 -9.58 -5.56
N ARG A 169 -2.78 -10.60 -5.28
CA ARG A 169 -2.50 -11.75 -6.13
C ARG A 169 -2.66 -13.05 -5.33
N LEU A 170 -2.84 -14.15 -6.05
CA LEU A 170 -2.85 -15.50 -5.48
C LEU A 170 -1.48 -16.12 -5.64
N TYR A 171 -0.97 -16.65 -4.55
CA TYR A 171 0.31 -17.33 -4.48
C TYR A 171 0.09 -18.73 -3.94
N ASP A 172 0.71 -19.71 -4.56
CA ASP A 172 0.65 -21.09 -4.09
C ASP A 172 1.62 -21.27 -2.92
N TYR A 173 1.24 -22.05 -1.90
CA TYR A 173 2.07 -22.28 -0.71
C TYR A 173 3.42 -22.95 -1.01
N THR A 174 3.54 -23.54 -2.20
CA THR A 174 4.75 -24.21 -2.67
C THR A 174 5.69 -23.30 -3.47
N GLU A 175 5.24 -22.10 -3.84
CA GLU A 175 6.08 -21.17 -4.60
C GLU A 175 7.06 -20.45 -3.67
N PRO A 176 8.37 -20.42 -4.02
CA PRO A 176 9.33 -19.63 -3.28
C PRO A 176 9.09 -18.14 -3.59
N VAL A 177 8.67 -17.39 -2.58
CA VAL A 177 8.66 -15.93 -2.61
C VAL A 177 9.22 -15.42 -1.28
N THR A 178 9.88 -14.27 -1.30
CA THR A 178 10.28 -13.60 -0.06
C THR A 178 9.05 -13.01 0.59
N LEU A 179 8.54 -13.71 1.59
CA LEU A 179 7.44 -13.24 2.41
C LEU A 179 7.97 -12.24 3.41
N VAL A 180 7.59 -10.98 3.25
CA VAL A 180 7.97 -9.93 4.18
C VAL A 180 6.91 -9.86 5.27
N GLU A 181 7.31 -10.13 6.50
CA GLU A 181 6.46 -10.01 7.67
C GLU A 181 6.46 -8.59 8.20
N GLY A 182 5.26 -8.02 8.36
CA GLY A 182 5.09 -6.66 8.85
C GLY A 182 5.45 -5.58 7.82
N SER A 183 5.18 -4.33 8.18
CA SER A 183 5.59 -3.14 7.44
C SER A 183 6.90 -2.54 7.96
N SER A 184 7.43 -3.06 9.07
CA SER A 184 8.56 -2.50 9.80
C SER A 184 9.91 -3.03 9.30
N LEU A 185 10.96 -2.25 9.58
CA LEU A 185 12.35 -2.58 9.32
C LEU A 185 13.10 -2.74 10.65
N LYS A 186 13.71 -3.90 10.89
CA LYS A 186 14.59 -4.13 12.04
C LYS A 186 15.96 -3.52 11.75
N VAL A 187 16.42 -2.61 12.60
CA VAL A 187 17.72 -1.97 12.48
C VAL A 187 18.62 -2.42 13.62
N TRP A 188 19.68 -3.16 13.30
CA TRP A 188 20.65 -3.67 14.28
C TRP A 188 21.91 -2.83 14.27
N ARG A 189 22.20 -2.19 15.40
CA ARG A 189 23.45 -1.45 15.62
C ARG A 189 24.39 -2.34 16.44
N ASP A 190 25.66 -2.45 16.05
CA ASP A 190 26.62 -3.40 16.67
C ASP A 190 26.78 -3.25 18.20
N SER A 191 26.45 -2.09 18.76
CA SER A 191 26.48 -1.82 20.21
C SER A 191 25.15 -2.12 20.93
N ALA A 192 24.09 -2.46 20.21
CA ALA A 192 22.76 -2.67 20.78
C ALA A 192 22.57 -4.14 21.20
N THR A 193 21.86 -4.34 22.31
CA THR A 193 21.46 -5.68 22.78
C THR A 193 20.21 -6.19 22.07
N GLU A 194 19.42 -5.27 21.51
CA GLU A 194 18.18 -5.53 20.79
C GLU A 194 18.15 -4.63 19.53
N PRO A 195 17.52 -5.07 18.42
CA PRO A 195 17.33 -4.21 17.26
C PRO A 195 16.32 -3.11 17.56
N ASP A 196 16.54 -1.92 17.00
CA ASP A 196 15.49 -0.92 16.86
C ASP A 196 14.49 -1.43 15.80
N GLU A 197 13.21 -1.11 15.94
CA GLU A 197 12.18 -1.45 14.97
C GLU A 197 11.55 -0.17 14.47
N TYR A 198 11.65 0.08 13.16
CA TYR A 198 11.13 1.27 12.53
C TYR A 198 9.88 0.96 11.72
N ASP A 199 8.82 1.76 11.88
CA ASP A 199 7.58 1.58 11.13
C ASP A 199 7.73 1.85 9.63
N TYR A 200 8.72 2.68 9.26
CA TYR A 200 9.01 3.06 7.88
C TYR A 200 10.47 2.79 7.51
N GLY A 201 10.70 2.43 6.25
CA GLY A 201 12.06 2.22 5.71
C GLY A 201 12.23 0.96 4.87
N LEU A 202 11.38 -0.05 5.10
CA LEU A 202 11.39 -1.32 4.35
C LEU A 202 11.37 -1.10 2.82
N THR A 203 10.65 -0.08 2.34
CA THR A 203 10.53 0.27 0.93
C THR A 203 11.88 0.55 0.26
N SER A 204 12.84 1.11 0.99
CA SER A 204 14.17 1.41 0.48
C SER A 204 15.02 0.15 0.22
N LEU A 205 14.67 -0.97 0.85
CA LEU A 205 15.33 -2.28 0.67
C LEU A 205 14.58 -3.23 -0.27
N LEU A 206 13.32 -2.92 -0.65
CA LEU A 206 12.56 -3.74 -1.60
C LEU A 206 13.29 -4.01 -2.93
N PRO A 207 14.05 -3.06 -3.52
CA PRO A 207 14.82 -3.34 -4.74
C PRO A 207 15.87 -4.45 -4.60
N LEU A 208 16.26 -4.79 -3.38
CA LEU A 208 17.25 -5.82 -3.08
C LEU A 208 16.61 -7.21 -2.85
N LEU A 209 15.30 -7.27 -2.69
CA LEU A 209 14.55 -8.51 -2.43
C LEU A 209 14.08 -9.15 -3.74
N ASP A 210 14.16 -10.48 -3.82
CA ASP A 210 13.58 -11.22 -4.94
C ASP A 210 12.07 -11.41 -4.74
N ARG A 211 11.27 -10.70 -5.53
CA ARG A 211 9.80 -10.79 -5.55
C ARG A 211 9.17 -10.72 -4.14
N PRO A 212 9.39 -9.65 -3.37
CA PRO A 212 8.84 -9.52 -2.02
C PRO A 212 7.31 -9.47 -2.05
N VAL A 213 6.69 -10.21 -1.13
CA VAL A 213 5.23 -10.31 -1.00
C VAL A 213 4.83 -10.12 0.45
N ALA A 214 3.86 -9.23 0.67
CA ALA A 214 3.17 -9.11 1.94
C ALA A 214 1.96 -10.06 1.99
N VAL A 215 1.83 -10.84 3.06
CA VAL A 215 0.68 -11.74 3.23
C VAL A 215 -0.54 -10.94 3.68
N VAL A 216 -1.65 -11.05 2.93
CA VAL A 216 -2.92 -10.39 3.25
C VAL A 216 -3.87 -11.37 3.94
N ARG A 217 -4.00 -12.59 3.41
CA ARG A 217 -4.75 -13.70 4.02
C ARG A 217 -4.09 -15.03 3.70
N GLY A 218 -3.97 -15.88 4.70
CA GLY A 218 -3.41 -17.21 4.56
C GLY A 218 -3.18 -17.87 5.91
N ASP A 219 -2.96 -19.17 5.90
CA ASP A 219 -2.32 -19.92 6.97
C ASP A 219 -0.84 -19.55 7.12
N LEU A 220 -0.52 -18.75 8.14
CA LEU A 220 0.86 -18.34 8.42
C LEU A 220 1.76 -19.50 8.85
N HIS A 221 1.21 -20.59 9.40
CA HIS A 221 2.02 -21.75 9.83
C HIS A 221 2.59 -22.52 8.65
N ARG A 222 1.98 -22.38 7.46
CA ARG A 222 2.45 -23.00 6.21
C ARG A 222 3.43 -22.11 5.45
N LEU A 223 3.66 -20.88 5.92
CA LEU A 223 4.49 -19.88 5.29
C LEU A 223 5.80 -19.74 6.07
N GLN A 224 6.89 -19.58 5.34
CA GLN A 224 8.15 -19.16 5.90
C GLN A 224 8.27 -17.66 5.64
N SER A 225 7.75 -16.86 6.55
CA SER A 225 7.93 -15.42 6.54
C SER A 225 9.31 -15.06 7.08
N ALA A 226 9.86 -13.98 6.55
CA ALA A 226 11.08 -13.39 7.01
C ALA A 226 10.84 -11.91 7.33
N VAL A 227 11.53 -11.44 8.35
CA VAL A 227 11.65 -10.01 8.64
C VAL A 227 12.89 -9.51 7.91
N VAL A 228 12.80 -8.32 7.32
CA VAL A 228 13.97 -7.66 6.73
C VAL A 228 14.73 -6.96 7.84
N TRP A 229 16.02 -7.23 7.91
CA TRP A 229 16.92 -6.60 8.86
C TRP A 229 17.95 -5.77 8.11
N TRP A 230 18.27 -4.62 8.68
CA TRP A 230 19.32 -3.74 8.23
C TRP A 230 20.34 -3.57 9.35
N ARG A 231 21.62 -3.79 9.05
CA ARG A 231 22.75 -3.47 9.90
C ARG A 231 23.48 -2.29 9.26
N PRO A 232 23.23 -1.05 9.71
CA PRO A 232 23.92 0.11 9.20
C PRO A 232 25.43 -0.01 9.46
N GLY A 233 26.24 0.56 8.58
CA GLY A 233 27.69 0.57 8.78
C GLY A 233 28.15 1.60 9.80
N VAL A 234 29.40 2.04 9.67
CA VAL A 234 29.96 3.05 10.59
C VAL A 234 29.25 4.39 10.46
N ALA A 235 29.13 5.11 11.57
CA ALA A 235 28.57 6.45 11.57
C ALA A 235 29.47 7.39 10.76
N LEU A 236 28.87 8.20 9.89
CA LEU A 236 29.55 9.18 9.07
C LEU A 236 29.49 10.54 9.76
N ALA A 237 30.60 11.27 9.74
CA ALA A 237 30.60 12.65 10.16
C ALA A 237 29.73 13.47 9.21
N SER A 238 28.61 14.00 9.71
CA SER A 238 27.75 14.91 8.97
C SER A 238 27.81 16.30 9.59
N PRO A 239 27.93 17.38 8.78
CA PRO A 239 27.79 18.74 9.29
C PRO A 239 26.36 19.05 9.76
N CYS A 240 25.38 18.25 9.33
CA CYS A 240 24.01 18.28 9.83
C CYS A 240 23.83 17.22 10.93
N THR A 241 23.47 17.65 12.14
CA THR A 241 23.21 16.76 13.29
C THR A 241 21.74 16.36 13.43
N ALA A 242 20.87 16.82 12.52
CA ALA A 242 19.43 16.53 12.61
C ALA A 242 19.14 15.03 12.45
N HIS A 243 19.94 14.29 11.68
CA HIS A 243 19.72 12.87 11.41
C HIS A 243 21.01 12.05 11.47
N GLU A 244 20.84 10.74 11.60
CA GLU A 244 21.96 9.80 11.72
C GLU A 244 22.39 9.27 10.35
N PHE A 245 23.51 9.79 9.83
CA PHE A 245 24.11 9.32 8.57
C PHE A 245 25.14 8.22 8.82
N ARG A 246 25.03 7.12 8.08
CA ARG A 246 25.89 5.95 8.20
C ARG A 246 26.29 5.41 6.83
N GLU A 247 27.33 4.59 6.79
CA GLU A 247 27.56 3.73 5.63
C GLU A 247 26.35 2.80 5.41
N ALA A 248 26.11 2.41 4.16
CA ALA A 248 24.95 1.58 3.79
C ALA A 248 24.87 0.28 4.59
N GLY A 249 26.02 -0.30 4.93
CA GLY A 249 26.11 -1.52 5.72
C GLY A 249 25.57 -2.73 4.96
N GLU A 250 24.84 -3.57 5.68
CA GLU A 250 24.38 -4.87 5.19
C GLU A 250 22.92 -5.11 5.54
N TRP A 251 22.24 -5.95 4.77
CA TRP A 251 20.88 -6.37 5.01
C TRP A 251 20.78 -7.90 5.02
N GLY A 252 19.70 -8.44 5.58
CA GLY A 252 19.44 -9.87 5.51
C GLY A 252 18.02 -10.21 5.91
N LEU A 253 17.69 -11.49 5.78
CA LEU A 253 16.39 -12.05 6.15
C LEU A 253 16.52 -12.84 7.46
N GLY A 254 15.83 -12.36 8.49
CA GLY A 254 15.78 -12.97 9.82
C GLY A 254 14.36 -13.35 10.22
N THR A 255 14.18 -13.66 11.50
CA THR A 255 12.84 -13.76 12.11
C THR A 255 12.56 -12.51 12.94
N VAL A 256 11.41 -12.43 13.60
CA VAL A 256 11.10 -11.32 14.53
C VAL A 256 12.12 -11.22 15.66
N THR A 257 12.67 -12.35 16.12
CA THR A 257 13.51 -12.44 17.32
C THR A 257 14.95 -12.85 17.04
N GLN A 258 15.26 -13.29 15.82
CA GLN A 258 16.60 -13.76 15.46
C GLN A 258 17.12 -13.00 14.24
N PRO A 259 18.32 -12.41 14.32
CA PRO A 259 18.93 -11.72 13.18
C PRO A 259 19.23 -12.71 12.05
N PRO A 260 19.45 -12.20 10.83
CA PRO A 260 19.86 -13.00 9.69
C PRO A 260 21.13 -13.81 9.97
N ALA A 261 21.14 -15.06 9.52
CA ALA A 261 22.35 -15.90 9.51
C ALA A 261 23.33 -15.47 8.40
N GLU A 262 22.80 -14.89 7.31
CA GLU A 262 23.56 -14.37 6.19
C GLU A 262 23.26 -12.87 6.01
N TRP A 263 24.31 -12.10 5.75
CA TRP A 263 24.25 -10.66 5.53
C TRP A 263 24.78 -10.35 4.14
N HIS A 264 24.10 -9.44 3.46
CA HIS A 264 24.40 -9.02 2.10
C HIS A 264 24.66 -7.51 2.08
N ALA A 265 25.62 -7.07 1.26
CA ALA A 265 25.89 -5.64 1.13
C ALA A 265 24.66 -4.88 0.61
N VAL A 266 24.35 -3.75 1.25
CA VAL A 266 23.35 -2.81 0.74
C VAL A 266 23.98 -2.03 -0.42
N THR A 267 23.37 -2.08 -1.60
CA THR A 267 23.90 -1.45 -2.83
C THR A 267 23.14 -0.21 -3.28
N CYS A 268 22.13 0.20 -2.52
CA CYS A 268 21.31 1.38 -2.76
C CYS A 268 21.22 2.25 -1.49
N PRO A 269 20.81 3.53 -1.60
CA PRO A 269 20.39 4.30 -0.44
C PRO A 269 19.29 3.59 0.36
N VAL A 270 19.42 3.62 1.68
CA VAL A 270 18.47 3.03 2.65
C VAL A 270 18.15 4.07 3.71
N PHE A 271 16.93 4.04 4.22
CA PHE A 271 16.53 4.90 5.34
C PHE A 271 15.51 4.18 6.24
N ALA A 272 15.40 4.62 7.49
CA ALA A 272 14.41 4.15 8.45
C ALA A 272 13.97 5.31 9.38
N PHE A 273 12.70 5.32 9.79
CA PHE A 273 12.12 6.30 10.72
C PHE A 273 10.76 5.80 11.27
N ASP A 274 10.29 6.38 12.39
CA ASP A 274 9.04 5.97 13.06
C ASP A 274 7.85 6.88 12.76
N SER A 275 8.07 8.19 12.67
CA SER A 275 7.03 9.17 12.46
C SER A 275 7.46 10.19 11.43
N GLY A 276 6.57 10.48 10.47
CA GLY A 276 6.74 11.63 9.58
C GLY A 276 6.46 12.97 10.27
N ALA A 277 6.58 14.05 9.52
CA ALA A 277 6.29 15.41 9.95
C ALA A 277 5.63 16.21 8.80
N GLU A 278 4.80 17.17 9.17
CA GLU A 278 4.05 18.03 8.26
C GLU A 278 4.92 19.20 7.78
N TRP A 279 5.67 19.82 8.69
CA TRP A 279 6.24 21.15 8.46
C TRP A 279 7.75 21.18 8.22
N ASP A 280 8.51 20.37 8.95
CA ASP A 280 9.98 20.40 8.94
C ASP A 280 10.57 19.00 8.96
N VAL A 281 11.54 18.75 8.08
CA VAL A 281 12.26 17.47 7.99
C VAL A 281 13.04 17.16 9.26
N GLU A 282 13.48 18.18 10.00
CA GLU A 282 14.24 18.04 11.26
C GLU A 282 13.44 17.34 12.37
N TYR A 283 12.11 17.29 12.27
CA TYR A 283 11.25 16.56 13.21
C TYR A 283 11.08 15.08 12.88
N VAL A 284 11.69 14.59 11.79
CA VAL A 284 11.72 13.18 11.45
C VAL A 284 13.05 12.57 11.89
N ASP A 285 13.01 11.59 12.80
CA ASP A 285 14.21 10.93 13.34
C ASP A 285 14.76 9.86 12.36
N PHE A 286 15.32 10.31 11.23
CA PHE A 286 15.87 9.41 10.22
C PHE A 286 17.18 8.74 10.65
N VAL A 287 17.30 7.45 10.31
CA VAL A 287 18.57 6.74 10.14
C VAL A 287 18.80 6.52 8.66
N ILE A 288 19.92 6.99 8.11
CA ILE A 288 20.21 6.96 6.67
C ILE A 288 21.50 6.18 6.38
N GLY A 289 21.45 5.29 5.39
CA GLY A 289 22.60 4.53 4.90
C GLY A 289 22.87 4.77 3.42
N GLY A 290 24.14 4.95 3.06
CA GLY A 290 24.58 4.90 1.65
C GLY A 290 24.21 6.11 0.78
N ALA A 291 23.55 7.12 1.34
CA ALA A 291 23.27 8.39 0.67
C ALA A 291 24.18 9.51 1.20
N ALA A 292 24.69 10.34 0.29
CA ALA A 292 25.28 11.62 0.69
C ALA A 292 24.17 12.54 1.25
N PRO A 293 24.41 13.31 2.33
CA PRO A 293 23.38 14.14 2.96
C PRO A 293 22.62 15.05 1.98
N SER A 294 23.31 15.73 1.06
CA SER A 294 22.67 16.59 0.06
C SER A 294 21.75 15.83 -0.91
N THR A 295 22.12 14.59 -1.26
CA THR A 295 21.30 13.73 -2.14
C THR A 295 20.06 13.22 -1.40
N PHE A 296 20.20 12.91 -0.11
CA PHE A 296 19.08 12.50 0.73
C PHE A 296 18.02 13.60 0.85
N TYR A 297 18.42 14.81 1.31
CA TYR A 297 17.49 15.93 1.46
C TYR A 297 16.90 16.43 0.13
N GLY A 298 17.62 16.25 -0.98
CA GLY A 298 17.13 16.61 -2.32
C GLY A 298 16.09 15.64 -2.90
N GLY A 299 15.80 14.51 -2.24
CA GLY A 299 14.87 13.53 -2.76
C GLY A 299 14.28 12.58 -1.72
N LEU A 300 15.10 11.75 -1.08
CA LEU A 300 14.62 10.67 -0.21
C LEU A 300 14.00 11.15 1.11
N ALA A 301 14.38 12.33 1.61
CA ALA A 301 13.82 12.91 2.83
C ALA A 301 12.29 13.10 2.78
N TRP A 302 11.72 13.27 1.57
CA TRP A 302 10.27 13.38 1.36
C TRP A 302 9.49 12.13 1.77
N ALA A 303 10.17 11.00 2.00
CA ALA A 303 9.57 9.83 2.62
C ALA A 303 8.93 10.13 3.99
N GLY A 304 9.47 11.11 4.72
CA GLY A 304 8.97 11.52 6.03
C GLY A 304 7.92 12.63 5.97
N PHE A 305 7.51 13.10 4.79
CA PHE A 305 6.48 14.14 4.67
C PHE A 305 5.09 13.53 4.82
N THR A 306 4.37 13.96 5.85
CA THR A 306 3.01 13.51 6.16
C THR A 306 2.14 14.75 6.28
N PRO A 307 1.36 15.14 5.25
CA PRO A 307 0.54 16.32 5.35
C PRO A 307 -0.64 16.11 6.29
N ASP A 308 -0.97 17.12 7.10
CA ASP A 308 -2.21 17.18 7.86
C ASP A 308 -3.38 17.63 6.95
N GLU A 309 -4.46 16.84 6.93
CA GLU A 309 -5.67 17.09 6.14
C GLU A 309 -6.45 18.33 6.63
N ASP A 310 -6.28 18.73 7.89
CA ASP A 310 -6.97 19.87 8.50
C ASP A 310 -6.29 21.21 8.20
N GLU A 311 -5.10 21.19 7.59
CA GLU A 311 -4.29 22.37 7.31
C GLU A 311 -3.98 22.54 5.81
N SER A 312 -3.38 23.68 5.45
CA SER A 312 -3.09 24.01 4.05
C SER A 312 -1.93 23.18 3.51
N TYR A 313 -2.23 22.18 2.67
CA TYR A 313 -1.22 21.35 1.98
C TYR A 313 -0.09 22.17 1.35
N ASP A 314 -0.41 23.22 0.56
CA ASP A 314 0.59 24.05 -0.12
C ASP A 314 1.57 24.74 0.86
N ALA A 315 1.08 25.11 2.05
CA ALA A 315 1.90 25.78 3.05
C ALA A 315 2.84 24.78 3.75
N GLN A 316 2.32 23.60 4.11
CA GLN A 316 3.10 22.50 4.68
C GLN A 316 4.19 22.04 3.69
N TYR A 317 3.81 21.82 2.43
CA TYR A 317 4.72 21.39 1.37
C TYR A 317 5.87 22.38 1.16
N GLU A 318 5.58 23.68 1.05
CA GLU A 318 6.61 24.70 0.87
C GLU A 318 7.49 24.86 2.13
N SER A 319 6.92 24.70 3.32
CA SER A 319 7.71 24.68 4.57
C SER A 319 8.65 23.47 4.61
N TYR A 320 8.15 22.28 4.34
CA TYR A 320 8.94 21.05 4.35
C TYR A 320 10.07 21.12 3.32
N ARG A 321 9.78 21.60 2.11
CA ARG A 321 10.80 21.91 1.09
C ARG A 321 11.84 22.91 1.62
N ALA A 322 11.41 24.01 2.24
CA ALA A 322 12.30 25.04 2.76
C ALA A 322 13.23 24.50 3.86
N SER A 323 12.73 23.60 4.72
CA SER A 323 13.53 22.91 5.74
C SER A 323 14.60 21.99 5.13
N CYS A 324 14.25 21.20 4.10
CA CYS A 324 15.21 20.38 3.35
C CYS A 324 16.29 21.26 2.70
N ASP A 325 15.91 22.35 2.04
CA ASP A 325 16.84 23.32 1.43
C ASP A 325 17.77 23.96 2.47
N ALA A 326 17.28 24.26 3.68
CA ALA A 326 18.08 24.80 4.76
C ALA A 326 19.18 23.80 5.20
N LEU A 327 18.84 22.52 5.34
CA LEU A 327 19.82 21.48 5.68
C LEU A 327 20.85 21.25 4.57
N ILE A 328 20.41 21.24 3.30
CA ILE A 328 21.32 21.19 2.15
C ILE A 328 22.33 22.33 2.21
N ARG A 329 21.89 23.55 2.56
CA ARG A 329 22.78 24.71 2.72
C ARG A 329 23.73 24.57 3.90
N GLN A 330 23.29 24.02 5.03
CA GLN A 330 24.21 23.75 6.15
C GLN A 330 25.35 22.81 5.74
N ILE A 331 25.05 21.81 4.90
CA ILE A 331 26.04 20.86 4.38
C ILE A 331 26.99 21.51 3.37
N ILE A 332 26.43 22.27 2.44
CA ILE A 332 27.17 22.90 1.34
C ILE A 332 27.93 24.14 1.83
N GLY A 333 27.51 24.74 2.95
CA GLY A 333 28.05 25.98 3.52
C GLY A 333 27.57 27.22 2.76
N ASP A 334 28.39 28.27 2.74
CA ASP A 334 28.19 29.43 1.87
C ASP A 334 28.44 29.06 0.40
N CYS A 335 27.80 28.03 -0.14
CA CYS A 335 28.04 27.57 -1.49
C CYS A 335 26.71 27.49 -2.27
N VAL A 336 26.71 28.04 -3.47
CA VAL A 336 25.55 28.21 -4.34
C VAL A 336 25.35 26.96 -5.21
N PRO A 337 24.13 26.40 -5.30
CA PRO A 337 23.85 25.30 -6.21
C PRO A 337 24.16 25.69 -7.67
N ALA A 338 24.43 24.71 -8.52
CA ALA A 338 24.82 24.95 -9.93
C ALA A 338 23.77 25.75 -10.73
N GLN A 339 22.50 25.69 -10.31
CA GLN A 339 21.42 26.53 -10.81
C GLN A 339 20.85 27.33 -9.64
N PHE A 340 20.93 28.66 -9.72
CA PHE A 340 20.39 29.56 -8.72
C PHE A 340 19.69 30.75 -9.38
N THR A 341 18.75 31.34 -8.66
CA THR A 341 18.05 32.58 -9.03
C THR A 341 18.48 33.73 -8.13
N LEU A 342 18.25 34.97 -8.57
CA LEU A 342 18.51 36.15 -7.75
C LEU A 342 17.64 36.17 -6.47
N ALA A 343 16.41 35.65 -6.54
CA ALA A 343 15.53 35.55 -5.38
C ALA A 343 16.10 34.59 -4.32
N GLN A 344 16.68 33.47 -4.76
CA GLN A 344 17.38 32.55 -3.86
C GLN A 344 18.61 33.21 -3.23
N ILE A 345 19.41 33.93 -4.01
CA ILE A 345 20.54 34.70 -3.47
C ILE A 345 20.07 35.73 -2.43
N GLN A 346 18.98 36.43 -2.74
CA GLN A 346 18.41 37.45 -1.87
C GLN A 346 18.00 36.87 -0.51
N ALA A 347 17.34 35.72 -0.52
CA ALA A 347 16.96 35.01 0.70
C ALA A 347 18.16 34.56 1.56
N TRP A 348 19.39 34.55 1.02
CA TRP A 348 20.61 34.21 1.77
C TRP A 348 21.33 35.41 2.38
N MET A 349 20.86 36.63 2.09
CA MET A 349 21.33 37.86 2.70
C MET A 349 20.66 38.05 4.07
N ARG A 350 21.31 38.77 4.99
CA ARG A 350 20.75 39.11 6.30
C ARG A 350 19.46 39.91 6.16
N ASP A 351 19.41 40.82 5.19
CA ASP A 351 18.17 41.46 4.76
C ASP A 351 17.63 40.80 3.49
N GLY A 352 16.78 39.79 3.67
CA GLY A 352 16.14 39.04 2.59
C GLY A 352 15.16 39.84 1.73
N GLN A 353 14.81 41.07 2.12
CA GLN A 353 13.92 41.95 1.35
C GLN A 353 14.69 42.95 0.46
N ALA A 354 15.98 43.16 0.72
CA ALA A 354 16.80 44.06 -0.06
C ALA A 354 17.18 43.45 -1.42
N PRO A 355 16.92 44.12 -2.56
CA PRO A 355 17.21 43.57 -3.88
C PRO A 355 18.71 43.33 -4.07
N ILE A 356 19.08 42.27 -4.80
CA ILE A 356 20.47 42.04 -5.20
C ILE A 356 20.88 43.06 -6.26
N MET A 357 21.94 43.82 -5.97
CA MET A 357 22.44 44.91 -6.82
C MET A 357 23.61 44.46 -7.70
N ASN A 358 24.46 43.57 -7.21
CA ASN A 358 25.61 43.09 -7.94
C ASN A 358 25.93 41.63 -7.62
N VAL A 359 26.35 40.87 -8.63
CA VAL A 359 26.89 39.51 -8.52
C VAL A 359 28.16 39.44 -9.34
N THR A 360 29.29 39.20 -8.69
CA THR A 360 30.62 39.15 -9.31
C THR A 360 31.15 37.72 -9.27
N TYR A 361 31.45 37.13 -10.41
CA TYR A 361 32.04 35.79 -10.48
C TYR A 361 33.54 35.83 -10.12
N CYS A 362 33.96 34.98 -9.19
CA CYS A 362 35.34 34.84 -8.76
C CYS A 362 36.01 33.64 -9.45
N TYR A 363 37.14 33.87 -10.10
CA TYR A 363 37.95 32.83 -10.77
C TYR A 363 39.23 32.57 -9.98
N ARG A 364 39.78 31.35 -10.08
CA ARG A 364 41.16 31.09 -9.65
C ARG A 364 42.09 31.45 -10.79
N ASP A 365 43.33 31.83 -10.49
CA ASP A 365 44.32 32.17 -11.52
C ASP A 365 44.43 31.06 -12.57
N GLY A 366 44.18 31.43 -13.83
CA GLY A 366 44.21 30.52 -14.98
C GLY A 366 43.01 29.57 -15.14
N ALA A 367 42.01 29.61 -14.26
CA ALA A 367 40.81 28.79 -14.40
C ALA A 367 39.75 29.45 -15.29
N SER A 368 39.14 28.68 -16.19
CA SER A 368 38.02 29.13 -17.03
C SER A 368 36.66 29.02 -16.33
N THR A 369 36.59 28.35 -15.17
CA THR A 369 35.37 28.17 -14.39
C THR A 369 35.45 28.94 -13.08
N PRO A 370 34.41 29.72 -12.74
CA PRO A 370 34.38 30.43 -11.47
C PRO A 370 34.24 29.43 -10.31
N TRP A 371 34.81 29.78 -9.16
CA TRP A 371 34.77 28.96 -7.94
C TRP A 371 33.92 29.59 -6.83
N ALA A 372 33.54 30.86 -6.98
CA ALA A 372 32.65 31.58 -6.07
C ALA A 372 31.97 32.74 -6.79
N ILE A 373 31.02 33.38 -6.11
CA ILE A 373 30.41 34.66 -6.42
C ILE A 373 30.51 35.59 -5.21
N ASP A 374 30.75 36.87 -5.46
CA ASP A 374 30.58 37.95 -4.48
C ASP A 374 29.28 38.69 -4.78
N VAL A 375 28.40 38.76 -3.80
CA VAL A 375 27.05 39.34 -3.93
C VAL A 375 26.94 40.58 -3.06
N VAL A 376 26.33 41.65 -3.59
CA VAL A 376 25.98 42.86 -2.85
C VAL A 376 24.49 43.19 -3.00
N ASN A 377 23.77 43.47 -1.91
CA ASN A 377 22.35 43.87 -1.93
C ASN A 377 22.15 45.40 -1.83
N GLY A 378 20.89 45.84 -1.88
CA GLY A 378 20.48 47.24 -1.85
C GLY A 378 20.81 47.98 -0.54
N THR A 379 21.11 47.25 0.55
CA THR A 379 21.55 47.85 1.83
C THR A 379 23.07 47.94 1.95
N GLY A 380 23.81 47.47 0.94
CA GLY A 380 25.28 47.45 0.92
C GLY A 380 25.88 46.25 1.67
N GLU A 381 25.06 45.28 2.07
CA GLU A 381 25.54 44.01 2.61
C GLU A 381 26.28 43.24 1.51
N SER A 382 27.44 42.67 1.84
CA SER A 382 28.26 41.87 0.93
C SER A 382 28.42 40.46 1.49
N LYS A 383 28.24 39.45 0.63
CA LYS A 383 28.43 38.04 0.99
C LYS A 383 29.16 37.29 -0.14
N ARG A 384 30.17 36.50 0.24
CA ARG A 384 30.86 35.60 -0.70
C ARG A 384 30.23 34.22 -0.61
N LEU A 385 29.83 33.67 -1.76
CA LEU A 385 29.25 32.34 -1.88
C LEU A 385 30.11 31.51 -2.83
N SER A 386 30.69 30.40 -2.38
CA SER A 386 31.39 29.43 -3.23
C SER A 386 30.44 28.85 -4.28
N LEU A 387 30.90 28.41 -5.45
CA LEU A 387 30.06 27.75 -6.45
C LEU A 387 30.18 26.24 -6.30
N TYR A 388 29.03 25.55 -6.19
CA TYR A 388 28.98 24.10 -6.13
C TYR A 388 29.47 23.55 -7.47
N ARG A 389 30.47 22.67 -7.43
CA ARG A 389 31.06 22.06 -8.63
C ARG A 389 30.44 20.71 -8.91
#